data_AF-A0A918MAT5-F1
#
_entry.id   AF-A0A918MAT5-F1
#
_cell.length_a   1.000
_cell.length_b   1.000
_cell.length_c   1.000
_cell.angle_alpha   90.00
_cell.angle_beta   90.00
_cell.angle_gamma   90.00
#
_symmetry.space_group_name_H-M   'P 1'
#
loop_
_entity.id
_entity.type
_entity.pdbx_description
1 polymer ?
#
loop_
_entity_poly.entity_id
_entity_poly.type
_entity_poly.pdbx_seq_one_letter_code
_entity_poly.pdbx_strand_id
1 'polypeptide(L)'
;MTRNGEDTAPLRPPEVTELHLATEGPDRPATSAPVPPDPSHESVPGAPRLSHESVPGSPHLPHEPVPESPDLHHGSAPGQPDLPHDRSQAILEAAKEIGALLKRAGHPFALAGSVAVYAHGGSRYLQHDADFCVLPDDADTVVATLAEAGLAVRTPPEDWLLKTTCRGQNVDIIFALAHQPVTKDLLERAHVLPVDSVLMPVLSPTDLIHSLLSAFSEHYCDFGAVLPVARAVREKVDWDEVRAACGDQPMPAAFLFLLERLNVIDPQEGQP
;
A
#
# COMPACT_ATOMS: atom_id res chain seq x y z
N MET A 1 32.04 -25.24 34.33
CA MET A 1 31.63 -26.00 33.13
C MET A 1 30.14 -26.30 33.31
N THR A 2 29.18 -25.82 32.54
CA THR A 2 29.13 -25.02 31.31
C THR A 2 27.72 -24.40 31.29
N ARG A 3 27.64 -23.13 30.86
CA ARG A 3 26.42 -22.43 30.44
C ARG A 3 25.75 -23.20 29.29
N ASN A 4 24.44 -23.03 29.13
CA ASN A 4 23.81 -22.74 27.84
C ASN A 4 22.39 -22.21 28.12
N GLY A 5 22.26 -20.88 28.06
CA GLY A 5 20.97 -20.22 27.89
C GLY A 5 20.71 -20.13 26.40
N GLU A 6 19.57 -20.66 25.96
CA GLU A 6 19.05 -20.41 24.62
C GLU A 6 18.35 -19.06 24.63
N ASP A 7 18.97 -18.13 23.90
CA ASP A 7 18.49 -16.79 23.61
C ASP A 7 17.42 -16.89 22.50
N THR A 8 16.15 -17.00 22.88
CA THR A 8 15.03 -16.84 21.94
C THR A 8 14.87 -15.35 21.63
N ALA A 9 15.54 -14.90 20.57
CA ALA A 9 15.27 -13.62 19.94
C ALA A 9 13.81 -13.57 19.44
N PRO A 10 13.10 -12.44 19.59
CA PRO A 10 11.76 -12.29 19.03
C PRO A 10 11.87 -12.28 17.49
N LEU A 11 11.22 -13.25 16.85
CA LEU A 11 10.99 -13.25 15.41
C LEU A 11 10.33 -11.92 15.01
N ARG A 12 11.02 -11.13 14.19
CA ARG A 12 10.40 -10.00 13.50
C ARG A 12 9.18 -10.51 12.73
N PRO A 13 8.03 -9.82 12.78
CA PRO A 13 6.92 -10.15 11.91
C PRO A 13 7.38 -10.01 10.45
N PRO A 14 6.91 -10.89 9.53
CA PRO A 14 7.21 -10.74 8.13
C PRO A 14 6.70 -9.39 7.63
N GLU A 15 7.53 -8.66 6.87
CA GLU A 15 7.09 -7.51 6.07
C GLU A 15 5.98 -8.00 5.14
N VAL A 16 4.78 -7.44 5.31
CA VAL A 16 3.62 -7.73 4.47
C VAL A 16 3.83 -7.02 3.15
N THR A 17 4.06 -7.80 2.09
CA THR A 17 4.25 -7.31 0.74
C THR A 17 2.95 -6.74 0.18
N GLU A 18 3.10 -5.59 -0.49
CA GLU A 18 2.21 -4.78 -1.31
C GLU A 18 0.79 -5.30 -1.64
N LEU A 19 -0.25 -4.61 -1.17
CA LEU A 19 -1.57 -4.63 -1.81
C LEU A 19 -1.53 -3.70 -3.02
N HIS A 20 -0.86 -4.13 -4.08
CA HIS A 20 -0.87 -3.46 -5.37
C HIS A 20 -2.16 -3.87 -6.11
N LEU A 21 -3.04 -2.91 -6.41
CA LEU A 21 -3.96 -3.08 -7.54
C LEU A 21 -3.07 -3.07 -8.80
N ALA A 22 -2.70 -4.27 -9.26
CA ALA A 22 -1.86 -4.59 -10.42
C ALA A 22 -1.25 -3.38 -11.16
N THR A 23 -0.01 -3.02 -10.83
CA THR A 23 0.74 -1.91 -11.46
C THR A 23 1.79 -2.35 -12.47
N GLU A 24 1.93 -3.63 -12.80
CA GLU A 24 2.92 -4.06 -13.80
C GLU A 24 2.29 -4.99 -14.84
N GLY A 25 1.96 -4.41 -15.99
CA GLY A 25 1.72 -5.15 -17.23
C GLY A 25 3.04 -5.34 -18.00
N PRO A 26 3.28 -6.51 -18.64
CA PRO A 26 4.53 -6.75 -19.34
C PRO A 26 4.58 -5.96 -20.65
N ASP A 27 5.64 -5.17 -20.78
CA ASP A 27 6.09 -4.53 -22.01
C ASP A 27 6.28 -5.59 -23.10
N ARG A 28 5.65 -5.42 -24.27
CA ARG A 28 5.81 -6.31 -25.42
C ARG A 28 6.96 -5.77 -26.29
N PRO A 29 8.13 -6.41 -26.37
CA PRO A 29 9.10 -6.03 -27.39
C PRO A 29 8.63 -6.53 -28.76
N ALA A 30 8.58 -5.61 -29.71
CA ALA A 30 8.39 -5.90 -31.11
C ALA A 30 9.47 -6.88 -31.61
N THR A 31 9.04 -7.89 -32.35
CA THR A 31 9.87 -8.94 -32.93
C THR A 31 10.86 -8.36 -33.95
N SER A 32 12.16 -8.58 -33.76
CA SER A 32 13.17 -8.42 -34.82
C SER A 32 13.95 -9.71 -35.01
N ALA A 33 14.10 -10.09 -36.28
CA ALA A 33 14.74 -11.31 -36.77
C ALA A 33 16.27 -11.37 -36.47
N PRO A 34 16.91 -12.56 -36.56
CA PRO A 34 18.23 -12.81 -35.99
C PRO A 34 19.39 -12.40 -36.91
N VAL A 35 20.46 -11.87 -36.33
CA VAL A 35 21.77 -11.66 -36.95
C VAL A 35 22.78 -12.63 -36.29
N PRO A 36 23.62 -13.35 -37.05
CA PRO A 36 24.53 -14.36 -36.50
C PRO A 36 25.77 -13.77 -35.81
N PRO A 37 26.47 -14.53 -34.95
CA PRO A 37 27.56 -14.03 -34.12
C PRO A 37 28.94 -14.16 -34.77
N ASP A 38 29.86 -13.28 -34.40
CA ASP A 38 31.31 -13.49 -34.55
C ASP A 38 32.02 -13.17 -33.21
N PRO A 39 33.01 -13.97 -32.76
CA PRO A 39 33.50 -13.96 -31.38
C PRO A 39 34.86 -13.26 -31.27
N SER A 40 35.08 -12.46 -30.21
CA SER A 40 36.45 -12.25 -29.71
C SER A 40 36.53 -11.60 -28.33
N HIS A 41 37.33 -12.23 -27.46
CA HIS A 41 38.19 -11.69 -26.41
C HIS A 41 37.66 -11.38 -24.99
N GLU A 42 37.93 -12.38 -24.13
CA GLU A 42 38.41 -12.29 -22.74
C GLU A 42 39.22 -11.03 -22.40
N SER A 43 38.98 -10.44 -21.22
CA SER A 43 39.90 -10.47 -20.06
C SER A 43 39.60 -9.37 -19.02
N VAL A 44 39.42 -9.78 -17.76
CA VAL A 44 39.43 -8.99 -16.50
C VAL A 44 40.36 -9.81 -15.58
N PRO A 45 41.31 -9.29 -14.77
CA PRO A 45 40.96 -8.58 -13.52
C PRO A 45 41.98 -7.59 -12.91
N GLY A 46 41.52 -6.81 -11.92
CA GLY A 46 42.41 -6.07 -11.02
C GLY A 46 41.66 -5.30 -9.93
N ALA A 47 41.72 -5.79 -8.69
CA ALA A 47 41.31 -5.09 -7.46
C ALA A 47 42.54 -4.89 -6.56
N PRO A 48 42.51 -3.90 -5.64
CA PRO A 48 43.15 -4.15 -4.34
C PRO A 48 42.33 -3.71 -3.11
N ARG A 49 42.79 -4.27 -1.99
CA ARG A 49 42.21 -4.45 -0.65
C ARG A 49 42.21 -3.20 0.25
N LEU A 50 41.31 -3.26 1.23
CA LEU A 50 41.20 -2.49 2.46
C LEU A 50 42.33 -2.81 3.47
N SER A 51 42.77 -1.80 4.22
CA SER A 51 43.61 -1.94 5.41
C SER A 51 42.93 -1.29 6.62
N HIS A 52 42.71 -2.10 7.67
CA HIS A 52 42.34 -1.69 9.02
C HIS A 52 43.59 -1.22 9.79
N GLU A 53 43.46 -0.14 10.56
CA GLU A 53 44.47 0.30 11.53
C GLU A 53 43.83 0.47 12.91
N SER A 54 44.46 -0.12 13.93
CA SER A 54 44.05 -0.16 15.33
C SER A 54 44.96 0.77 16.15
N VAL A 55 44.39 1.50 17.12
CA VAL A 55 45.16 2.31 18.10
C VAL A 55 44.85 1.84 19.52
N PRO A 56 45.86 1.59 20.38
CA PRO A 56 45.65 1.32 21.80
C PRO A 56 46.08 2.51 22.70
N GLY A 57 45.49 2.60 23.90
CA GLY A 57 46.14 3.24 25.05
C GLY A 57 45.30 4.24 25.85
N SER A 58 44.77 3.80 26.99
CA SER A 58 44.60 4.60 28.22
C SER A 58 45.59 4.04 29.24
N PRO A 59 46.16 4.83 30.18
CA PRO A 59 45.42 5.17 31.42
C PRO A 59 45.83 6.48 32.11
N HIS A 60 45.05 6.91 33.12
CA HIS A 60 45.46 7.19 34.51
C HIS A 60 44.61 8.31 35.17
N LEU A 61 43.94 7.95 36.27
CA LEU A 61 43.28 8.80 37.27
C LEU A 61 44.18 8.79 38.54
N PRO A 62 44.15 9.76 39.50
CA PRO A 62 43.01 9.82 40.45
C PRO A 62 42.73 11.09 41.32
N HIS A 63 41.61 11.02 42.09
CA HIS A 63 41.18 11.70 43.35
C HIS A 63 40.90 13.22 43.32
N GLU A 64 39.87 13.85 43.94
CA GLU A 64 38.63 13.57 44.72
C GLU A 64 37.95 14.97 44.99
N PRO A 65 36.99 15.19 45.93
CA PRO A 65 35.51 15.17 45.86
C PRO A 65 34.75 16.55 45.85
N VAL A 66 33.42 16.44 45.64
CA VAL A 66 32.19 17.32 45.67
C VAL A 66 32.25 18.73 46.36
N PRO A 67 31.44 19.72 45.91
CA PRO A 67 30.10 19.94 46.52
C PRO A 67 28.96 20.32 45.55
N GLU A 68 27.73 20.23 46.08
CA GLU A 68 26.41 20.36 45.45
C GLU A 68 26.05 21.74 44.81
N SER A 69 25.35 21.62 43.67
CA SER A 69 24.21 22.41 43.10
C SER A 69 24.19 23.94 43.16
N PRO A 70 23.81 24.60 42.04
CA PRO A 70 22.39 24.94 41.90
C PRO A 70 21.82 24.84 40.47
N ASP A 71 20.49 24.82 40.44
CA ASP A 71 19.58 24.78 39.30
C ASP A 71 20.03 25.58 38.06
N LEU A 72 20.13 24.88 36.92
CA LEU A 72 20.22 25.50 35.61
C LEU A 72 19.08 25.00 34.72
N HIS A 73 18.21 25.95 34.40
CA HIS A 73 17.30 25.97 33.26
C HIS A 73 17.79 25.09 32.10
N HIS A 74 17.11 23.98 31.84
CA HIS A 74 17.32 23.24 30.60
C HIS A 74 16.57 23.97 29.48
N GLY A 75 17.32 24.81 28.75
CA GLY A 75 16.92 25.28 27.44
C GLY A 75 16.56 24.10 26.54
N SER A 76 15.56 24.31 25.68
CA SER A 76 15.19 23.37 24.63
C SER A 76 16.43 22.97 23.84
N ALA A 77 16.75 21.68 23.86
CA ALA A 77 17.81 21.11 23.04
C ALA A 77 17.45 21.24 21.54
N PRO A 78 18.35 21.74 20.67
CA PRO A 78 18.16 21.67 19.24
C PRO A 78 18.47 20.24 18.77
N GLY A 79 17.55 19.65 17.99
CA GLY A 79 17.72 18.32 17.43
C GLY A 79 16.98 17.22 18.18
N GLN A 80 15.72 17.45 18.54
CA GLN A 80 14.80 16.33 18.66
C GLN A 80 14.67 15.74 17.24
N PRO A 81 15.11 14.50 16.99
CA PRO A 81 14.85 13.88 15.70
C PRO A 81 13.34 13.89 15.51
N ASP A 82 12.87 14.43 14.38
CA ASP A 82 11.47 14.28 13.95
C ASP A 82 11.14 12.80 14.14
N LEU A 83 10.23 12.52 15.08
CA LEU A 83 9.68 11.17 15.21
C LEU A 83 9.22 10.78 13.81
N PRO A 84 9.57 9.59 13.29
CA PRO A 84 9.16 9.19 11.95
C PRO A 84 7.66 9.46 11.83
N HIS A 85 7.28 10.37 10.91
CA HIS A 85 5.88 10.64 10.66
C HIS A 85 5.19 9.30 10.51
N ASP A 86 4.15 9.04 11.31
CA ASP A 86 3.35 7.83 11.14
C ASP A 86 2.83 7.87 9.70
N ARG A 87 3.42 7.05 8.84
CA ARG A 87 3.14 7.04 7.41
C ARG A 87 1.64 6.84 7.19
N SER A 88 1.00 6.04 8.04
CA SER A 88 -0.44 5.83 8.00
C SER A 88 -1.21 7.13 8.23
N GLN A 89 -0.82 7.91 9.23
CA GLN A 89 -1.42 9.22 9.47
C GLN A 89 -1.16 10.17 8.29
N ALA A 90 0.05 10.17 7.71
CA ALA A 90 0.36 11.00 6.55
C ALA A 90 -0.53 10.68 5.34
N ILE A 91 -0.77 9.39 5.07
CA ILE A 91 -1.68 8.91 4.02
C ILE A 91 -3.11 9.34 4.30
N LEU A 92 -3.58 9.19 5.55
CA LEU A 92 -4.93 9.61 5.95
C LEU A 92 -5.13 11.12 5.82
N GLU A 93 -4.14 11.94 6.18
CA GLU A 93 -4.20 13.39 5.99
C GLU A 93 -4.22 13.78 4.51
N ALA A 94 -3.43 13.10 3.66
CA ALA A 94 -3.48 13.30 2.21
C ALA A 94 -4.86 12.92 1.65
N ALA A 95 -5.42 11.77 2.06
CA ALA A 95 -6.76 11.34 1.67
C ALA A 95 -7.84 12.34 2.11
N LYS A 96 -7.72 12.89 3.33
CA LYS A 96 -8.63 13.94 3.83
C LYS A 96 -8.59 15.20 2.98
N GLU A 97 -7.41 15.66 2.61
CA GLU A 97 -7.22 16.87 1.82
C GLU A 97 -7.83 16.70 0.42
N ILE A 98 -7.52 15.59 -0.26
CA ILE A 98 -8.05 15.26 -1.59
C ILE A 98 -9.56 15.05 -1.54
N GLY A 99 -10.07 14.20 -0.66
CA GLY A 99 -11.50 13.94 -0.60
C GLY A 99 -12.29 15.18 -0.21
N ALA A 100 -11.75 16.08 0.63
CA ALA A 100 -12.39 17.35 0.92
C ALA A 100 -12.43 18.28 -0.30
N LEU A 101 -11.39 18.29 -1.15
CA LEU A 101 -11.38 19.01 -2.42
C LEU A 101 -12.46 18.48 -3.37
N LEU A 102 -12.48 17.17 -3.60
CA LEU A 102 -13.45 16.53 -4.50
C LEU A 102 -14.89 16.78 -4.03
N LYS A 103 -15.16 16.66 -2.72
CA LYS A 103 -16.48 16.97 -2.15
C LYS A 103 -16.90 18.42 -2.37
N ARG A 104 -15.98 19.39 -2.20
CA ARG A 104 -16.30 20.81 -2.39
C ARG A 104 -16.58 21.15 -3.86
N ALA A 105 -15.89 20.48 -4.79
CA ALA A 105 -16.11 20.64 -6.21
C ALA A 105 -17.33 19.87 -6.74
N GLY A 106 -17.90 18.96 -5.94
CA GLY A 106 -19.09 18.19 -6.30
C GLY A 106 -18.80 16.96 -7.16
N HIS A 107 -17.55 16.49 -7.20
CA HIS A 107 -17.16 15.31 -7.96
C HIS A 107 -17.71 14.03 -7.32
N PRO A 108 -18.35 13.13 -8.08
CA PRO A 108 -18.62 11.77 -7.64
C PRO A 108 -17.31 11.00 -7.46
N PHE A 109 -17.09 10.44 -6.27
CA PHE A 109 -15.93 9.59 -6.02
C PHE A 109 -16.20 8.58 -4.92
N ALA A 110 -15.33 7.58 -4.80
CA ALA A 110 -15.24 6.71 -3.63
C ALA A 110 -13.79 6.36 -3.33
N LEU A 111 -13.44 6.27 -2.05
CA LEU A 111 -12.15 5.74 -1.62
C LEU A 111 -12.07 4.24 -1.89
N ALA A 112 -10.92 3.79 -2.38
CA ALA A 112 -10.60 2.41 -2.65
C ALA A 112 -9.33 1.97 -1.89
N GLY A 113 -8.81 0.79 -2.25
CA GLY A 113 -7.52 0.29 -1.77
C GLY A 113 -7.38 0.28 -0.24
N SER A 114 -6.17 0.58 0.23
CA SER A 114 -5.80 0.40 1.64
C SER A 114 -6.58 1.32 2.58
N VAL A 115 -6.84 2.56 2.17
CA VAL A 115 -7.62 3.55 2.95
C VAL A 115 -9.07 3.09 3.11
N ALA A 116 -9.66 2.50 2.06
CA ALA A 116 -11.01 1.95 2.14
C ALA A 116 -11.09 0.76 3.10
N VAL A 117 -10.11 -0.15 3.04
CA VAL A 117 -10.00 -1.28 3.98
C VAL A 117 -9.87 -0.79 5.42
N TYR A 118 -9.04 0.24 5.66
CA TYR A 118 -8.91 0.88 6.96
C TYR A 118 -10.25 1.45 7.46
N ALA A 119 -10.98 2.17 6.61
CA ALA A 119 -12.27 2.76 6.95
C ALA A 119 -13.33 1.70 7.33
N HIS A 120 -13.24 0.51 6.73
CA HIS A 120 -14.09 -0.64 7.09
C HIS A 120 -13.65 -1.38 8.36
N GLY A 121 -12.61 -0.92 9.05
CA GLY A 121 -12.09 -1.53 10.28
C GLY A 121 -11.01 -2.59 10.05
N GLY A 122 -10.39 -2.59 8.87
CA GLY A 122 -9.24 -3.44 8.55
C GLY A 122 -7.94 -3.00 9.22
N SER A 123 -6.81 -3.48 8.68
CA SER A 123 -5.48 -3.20 9.24
C SER A 123 -5.24 -1.70 9.40
N ARG A 124 -4.64 -1.33 10.54
CA ARG A 124 -4.26 0.06 10.84
C ARG A 124 -2.95 0.49 10.19
N TYR A 125 -2.18 -0.46 9.66
CA TYR A 125 -0.91 -0.17 9.00
C TYR A 125 -1.16 0.10 7.51
N LEU A 126 -1.25 1.38 7.16
CA LEU A 126 -1.33 1.81 5.76
C LEU A 126 0.10 1.96 5.24
N GLN A 127 0.49 1.10 4.31
CA GLN A 127 1.78 1.21 3.61
C GLN A 127 1.64 1.70 2.18
N HIS A 128 0.41 1.92 1.72
CA HIS A 128 0.08 2.17 0.31
C HIS A 128 -0.46 3.58 0.11
N ASP A 129 -0.62 3.93 -1.15
CA ASP A 129 -1.09 5.22 -1.60
C ASP A 129 -2.59 5.39 -1.25
N ALA A 130 -3.10 6.62 -1.35
CA ALA A 130 -4.52 6.88 -1.22
C ALA A 130 -5.20 6.74 -2.59
N ASP A 131 -6.18 5.84 -2.69
CA ASP A 131 -6.85 5.51 -3.95
C ASP A 131 -8.24 6.15 -4.02
N PHE A 132 -8.50 6.93 -5.07
CA PHE A 132 -9.80 7.56 -5.33
C PHE A 132 -10.37 7.07 -6.66
N CYS A 133 -11.50 6.37 -6.60
CA CYS A 133 -12.26 6.01 -7.78
C CYS A 133 -13.13 7.19 -8.22
N VAL A 134 -13.06 7.56 -9.49
CA VAL A 134 -13.84 8.64 -10.13
C VAL A 134 -14.41 8.15 -11.46
N LEU A 135 -15.45 8.80 -11.97
CA LEU A 135 -15.97 8.46 -13.30
C LEU A 135 -14.93 8.78 -14.39
N PRO A 136 -14.78 7.93 -15.43
CA PRO A 136 -13.91 8.22 -16.57
C PRO A 136 -14.20 9.57 -17.22
N ASP A 137 -15.48 9.88 -17.41
CA ASP A 137 -15.93 11.13 -18.04
C ASP A 137 -15.61 12.37 -17.18
N ASP A 138 -15.42 12.19 -15.87
CA ASP A 138 -15.09 13.27 -14.93
C ASP A 138 -13.58 13.41 -14.70
N ALA A 139 -12.74 12.49 -15.20
CA ALA A 139 -11.31 12.46 -14.91
C ALA A 139 -10.61 13.81 -15.21
N ASP A 140 -10.88 14.41 -16.36
CA ASP A 140 -10.31 15.71 -16.74
C ASP A 140 -10.77 16.85 -15.82
N THR A 141 -12.01 16.82 -15.35
CA THR A 141 -12.55 17.84 -14.44
C THR A 141 -11.99 17.70 -13.02
N VAL A 142 -11.75 16.45 -12.58
CA VAL A 142 -11.04 16.14 -11.34
C VAL A 142 -9.61 16.64 -11.42
N VAL A 143 -8.91 16.42 -12.54
CA VAL A 143 -7.56 16.95 -12.77
C VAL A 143 -7.52 18.47 -12.66
N ALA A 144 -8.45 19.16 -13.33
CA ALA A 144 -8.53 20.61 -13.27
C ALA A 144 -8.72 21.11 -11.82
N THR A 145 -9.58 20.45 -11.05
CA THR A 145 -9.83 20.79 -9.64
C THR A 145 -8.59 20.58 -8.78
N LEU A 146 -7.85 19.50 -8.99
CA LEU A 146 -6.60 19.24 -8.26
C LEU A 146 -5.52 20.27 -8.65
N ALA A 147 -5.40 20.61 -9.93
CA ALA A 147 -4.46 21.60 -10.41
C ALA A 147 -4.75 23.02 -9.86
N GLU A 148 -6.03 23.41 -9.79
CA GLU A 148 -6.48 24.67 -9.17
C GLU A 148 -6.11 24.74 -7.68
N ALA A 149 -6.07 23.60 -7.00
CA ALA A 149 -5.62 23.48 -5.62
C ALA A 149 -4.09 23.43 -5.47
N GLY A 150 -3.33 23.55 -6.56
CA GLY A 150 -1.86 23.50 -6.56
C GLY A 150 -1.30 22.08 -6.53
N LEU A 151 -2.11 21.05 -6.78
CA LEU A 151 -1.69 19.66 -6.84
C LEU A 151 -1.38 19.28 -8.29
N ALA A 152 -0.11 19.07 -8.59
CA ALA A 152 0.30 18.64 -9.92
C ALA A 152 -0.17 17.20 -10.18
N VAL A 153 -0.92 17.01 -11.26
CA VAL A 153 -1.34 15.68 -11.72
C VAL A 153 -0.42 15.23 -12.85
N ARG A 154 0.00 13.97 -12.81
CA ARG A 154 0.79 13.31 -13.85
C ARG A 154 0.01 12.13 -14.43
N THR A 155 0.13 11.95 -15.74
CA THR A 155 -0.35 10.76 -16.44
C THR A 155 0.81 9.77 -16.52
N PRO A 156 0.75 8.64 -15.80
CA PRO A 156 1.76 7.62 -15.94
C PRO A 156 1.44 6.72 -17.17
N PRO A 157 2.26 5.71 -17.51
CA PRO A 157 2.00 4.84 -18.67
C PRO A 157 0.71 4.02 -18.57
N GLU A 158 0.14 3.89 -17.38
CA GLU A 158 -1.08 3.16 -17.09
C GLU A 158 -2.33 3.89 -17.62
N ASP A 159 -3.06 3.25 -18.54
CA ASP A 159 -4.28 3.80 -19.16
C ASP A 159 -5.54 3.76 -18.25
N TRP A 160 -5.39 3.58 -16.94
CA TRP A 160 -6.50 3.36 -16.00
C TRP A 160 -6.51 4.29 -14.78
N LEU A 161 -5.45 5.07 -14.58
CA LEU A 161 -5.37 6.06 -13.50
C LEU A 161 -4.56 7.30 -13.88
N LEU A 162 -4.65 8.31 -13.01
CA LEU A 162 -3.74 9.45 -12.95
C LEU A 162 -3.12 9.49 -11.56
N LYS A 163 -1.93 10.09 -11.42
CA LYS A 163 -1.27 10.20 -10.12
C LYS A 163 -1.08 11.64 -9.72
N THR A 164 -1.26 11.95 -8.44
CA THR A 164 -0.85 13.21 -7.86
C THR A 164 -0.07 12.97 -6.57
N THR A 165 0.49 14.04 -6.02
CA THR A 165 1.21 13.98 -4.75
C THR A 165 0.66 15.06 -3.83
N CYS A 166 0.20 14.65 -2.66
CA CYS A 166 -0.38 15.52 -1.64
C CYS A 166 0.35 15.25 -0.32
N ARG A 167 0.89 16.30 0.32
CA ARG A 167 1.66 16.18 1.58
C ARG A 167 2.81 15.16 1.53
N GLY A 168 3.44 15.01 0.37
CA GLY A 168 4.51 14.04 0.14
C GLY A 168 4.04 12.57 0.04
N GLN A 169 2.73 12.31 0.03
CA GLN A 169 2.15 11.00 -0.24
C GLN A 169 1.62 10.94 -1.66
N ASN A 170 1.75 9.79 -2.30
CA ASN A 170 1.13 9.54 -3.60
C ASN A 170 -0.37 9.30 -3.43
N VAL A 171 -1.11 9.75 -4.44
CA VAL A 171 -2.55 9.60 -4.52
C VAL A 171 -2.90 9.18 -5.94
N ASP A 172 -3.63 8.07 -6.06
CA ASP A 172 -4.06 7.52 -7.33
C ASP A 172 -5.51 7.92 -7.59
N ILE A 173 -5.76 8.50 -8.76
CA ILE A 173 -7.08 8.87 -9.26
C ILE A 173 -7.46 7.83 -10.31
N ILE A 174 -8.22 6.83 -9.88
CA ILE A 174 -8.55 5.63 -10.62
C ILE A 174 -9.87 5.84 -11.35
N PHE A 175 -9.87 5.69 -12.67
CA PHE A 175 -11.09 5.72 -13.48
C PHE A 175 -11.43 4.36 -14.09
N ALA A 176 -10.53 3.37 -13.98
CA ALA A 176 -10.86 1.97 -14.23
C ALA A 176 -10.28 1.06 -13.13
N LEU A 177 -11.15 0.24 -12.52
CA LEU A 177 -10.81 -0.75 -11.51
C LEU A 177 -10.86 -2.16 -12.10
N ALA A 178 -9.80 -2.94 -11.91
CA ALA A 178 -9.70 -4.32 -12.40
C ALA A 178 -10.14 -4.46 -13.88
N HIS A 179 -9.62 -3.57 -14.73
CA HIS A 179 -9.91 -3.50 -16.17
C HIS A 179 -11.37 -3.12 -16.53
N GLN A 180 -12.19 -2.70 -15.56
CA GLN A 180 -13.54 -2.21 -15.80
C GLN A 180 -13.63 -0.71 -15.48
N PRO A 181 -14.33 0.09 -16.30
CA PRO A 181 -14.52 1.51 -16.00
C PRO A 181 -15.27 1.67 -14.67
N VAL A 182 -14.88 2.67 -13.88
CA VAL A 182 -15.61 3.05 -12.68
C VAL A 182 -16.98 3.58 -13.10
N THR A 183 -18.04 2.94 -12.64
CA THR A 183 -19.42 3.29 -13.01
C THR A 183 -20.10 4.11 -11.93
N LYS A 184 -21.17 4.82 -12.31
CA LYS A 184 -22.01 5.54 -11.35
C LYS A 184 -22.62 4.59 -10.32
N ASP A 185 -23.08 3.42 -10.73
CA ASP A 185 -23.66 2.40 -9.85
C ASP A 185 -22.65 1.92 -8.80
N LEU A 186 -21.37 1.75 -9.19
CA LEU A 186 -20.29 1.42 -8.27
C LEU A 186 -20.11 2.52 -7.19
N LEU A 187 -20.11 3.79 -7.61
CA LEU A 187 -19.97 4.91 -6.69
C LEU A 187 -21.21 5.10 -5.81
N GLU A 188 -22.42 4.82 -6.32
CA GLU A 188 -23.67 4.93 -5.56
C GLU A 188 -23.81 3.86 -4.47
N ARG A 189 -23.19 2.68 -4.64
CA ARG A 189 -23.10 1.64 -3.59
C ARG A 189 -22.11 1.96 -2.48
N ALA A 190 -21.29 3.00 -2.64
CA ALA A 190 -20.28 3.36 -1.65
C ALA A 190 -20.90 3.72 -0.29
N HIS A 191 -20.25 3.29 0.78
CA HIS A 191 -20.64 3.61 2.15
C HIS A 191 -20.01 4.93 2.57
N VAL A 192 -20.79 5.82 3.19
CA VAL A 192 -20.25 7.05 3.78
C VAL A 192 -19.68 6.74 5.16
N LEU A 193 -18.35 6.73 5.28
CA LEU A 193 -17.62 6.34 6.49
C LEU A 193 -16.65 7.44 6.95
N PRO A 194 -16.33 7.50 8.26
CA PRO A 194 -15.31 8.41 8.76
C PRO A 194 -13.91 7.94 8.36
N VAL A 195 -13.16 8.81 7.66
CA VAL A 195 -11.75 8.65 7.34
C VAL A 195 -10.99 9.76 8.04
N ASP A 196 -10.37 9.40 9.16
CA ASP A 196 -9.65 10.32 10.05
C ASP A 196 -10.43 11.63 10.34
N SER A 197 -11.70 11.45 10.74
CA SER A 197 -12.68 12.49 11.10
C SER A 197 -13.42 13.18 9.94
N VAL A 198 -13.17 12.81 8.68
CA VAL A 198 -13.96 13.31 7.54
C VAL A 198 -14.86 12.21 7.00
N LEU A 199 -16.17 12.45 6.94
CA LEU A 199 -17.10 11.52 6.28
C LEU A 199 -16.89 11.55 4.77
N MET A 200 -16.54 10.41 4.19
CA MET A 200 -16.27 10.27 2.75
C MET A 200 -16.96 9.01 2.20
N PRO A 201 -17.34 8.99 0.91
CA PRO A 201 -17.75 7.76 0.26
C PRO A 201 -16.56 6.80 0.17
N VAL A 202 -16.76 5.56 0.56
CA VAL A 202 -15.79 4.46 0.56
C VAL A 202 -16.43 3.28 -0.16
N LEU A 203 -15.73 2.65 -1.09
CA LEU A 203 -16.28 1.49 -1.82
C LEU A 203 -16.84 0.44 -0.86
N SER A 204 -17.92 -0.21 -1.28
CA SER A 204 -18.54 -1.27 -0.48
C SER A 204 -17.54 -2.42 -0.25
N PRO A 205 -17.60 -3.14 0.87
CA PRO A 205 -16.72 -4.29 1.09
C PRO A 205 -16.82 -5.35 0.00
N THR A 206 -18.02 -5.59 -0.53
CA THR A 206 -18.25 -6.49 -1.66
C THR A 206 -17.48 -6.05 -2.90
N ASP A 207 -17.61 -4.78 -3.29
CA ASP A 207 -16.93 -4.21 -4.46
C ASP A 207 -15.40 -4.16 -4.27
N LEU A 208 -14.92 -3.90 -3.04
CA LEU A 208 -13.49 -3.94 -2.71
C LEU A 208 -12.92 -5.34 -2.90
N ILE A 209 -13.57 -6.37 -2.34
CA ILE A 209 -13.13 -7.76 -2.50
C ILE A 209 -13.21 -8.17 -3.96
N HIS A 210 -14.32 -7.89 -4.63
CA HIS A 210 -14.46 -8.20 -6.05
C HIS A 210 -13.35 -7.56 -6.90
N SER A 211 -12.99 -6.30 -6.64
CA SER A 211 -11.90 -5.60 -7.35
C SER A 211 -10.54 -6.24 -7.08
N LEU A 212 -10.25 -6.62 -5.83
CA LEU A 212 -9.00 -7.31 -5.48
C LEU A 212 -8.87 -8.68 -6.16
N LEU A 213 -9.96 -9.47 -6.18
CA LEU A 213 -9.93 -10.78 -6.83
C LEU A 213 -9.86 -10.68 -8.36
N SER A 214 -10.53 -9.69 -8.94
CA SER A 214 -10.53 -9.46 -10.38
C SER A 214 -9.17 -8.99 -10.92
N ALA A 215 -8.28 -8.50 -10.05
CA ALA A 215 -6.91 -8.16 -10.40
C ALA A 215 -5.96 -9.37 -10.46
N PHE A 216 -6.41 -10.56 -10.04
CA PHE A 216 -5.58 -11.76 -10.10
C PHE A 216 -5.40 -12.26 -11.54
N SER A 217 -4.18 -12.72 -11.83
CA SER A 217 -3.79 -13.35 -13.08
C SER A 217 -2.77 -14.46 -12.83
N GLU A 218 -2.42 -15.21 -13.88
CA GLU A 218 -1.35 -16.22 -13.82
C GLU A 218 0.02 -15.63 -13.45
N HIS A 219 0.21 -14.33 -13.70
CA HIS A 219 1.46 -13.61 -13.44
C HIS A 219 1.43 -12.80 -12.14
N TYR A 220 0.24 -12.53 -11.61
CA TYR A 220 0.05 -11.72 -10.41
C TYR A 220 -1.08 -12.28 -9.56
N CYS A 221 -0.73 -12.97 -8.48
CA CYS A 221 -1.68 -13.61 -7.59
C CYS A 221 -1.11 -13.71 -6.18
N ASP A 222 -1.27 -12.64 -5.38
CA ASP A 222 -0.85 -12.62 -3.98
C ASP A 222 -2.03 -12.80 -3.02
N PHE A 223 -2.27 -14.04 -2.62
CA PHE A 223 -3.28 -14.37 -1.60
C PHE A 223 -2.89 -13.88 -0.21
N GLY A 224 -1.59 -13.72 0.06
CA GLY A 224 -1.08 -13.25 1.36
C GLY A 224 -1.47 -11.80 1.63
N ALA A 225 -1.47 -10.95 0.60
CA ALA A 225 -1.91 -9.57 0.69
C ALA A 225 -3.45 -9.44 0.87
N VAL A 226 -4.23 -10.28 0.18
CA VAL A 226 -5.71 -10.18 0.17
C VAL A 226 -6.37 -10.87 1.36
N LEU A 227 -5.79 -11.95 1.89
CA LEU A 227 -6.38 -12.73 3.00
C LEU A 227 -6.66 -11.90 4.27
N PRO A 228 -5.75 -11.05 4.78
CA PRO A 228 -6.02 -10.19 5.93
C PRO A 228 -7.19 -9.24 5.69
N VAL A 229 -7.30 -8.71 4.47
CA VAL A 229 -8.39 -7.83 4.05
C VAL A 229 -9.72 -8.59 4.10
N ALA A 230 -9.79 -9.74 3.42
CA ALA A 230 -10.96 -10.60 3.41
C ALA A 230 -11.44 -10.95 4.82
N ARG A 231 -10.52 -11.30 5.73
CA ARG A 231 -10.85 -11.61 7.13
C ARG A 231 -11.43 -10.42 7.89
N ALA A 232 -10.90 -9.22 7.65
CA ALA A 232 -11.34 -8.01 8.33
C ALA A 232 -12.76 -7.61 7.92
N VAL A 233 -13.11 -7.79 6.64
CA VAL A 233 -14.41 -7.37 6.12
C VAL A 233 -15.41 -8.51 5.94
N ARG A 234 -15.07 -9.75 6.32
CA ARG A 234 -15.86 -10.97 6.01
C ARG A 234 -17.36 -10.89 6.31
N GLU A 235 -17.75 -10.22 7.38
CA GLU A 235 -19.17 -10.14 7.80
C GLU A 235 -19.96 -9.04 7.06
N LYS A 236 -19.26 -8.21 6.28
CA LYS A 236 -19.84 -7.09 5.52
C LYS A 236 -19.86 -7.34 4.01
N VAL A 237 -19.23 -8.42 3.56
CA VAL A 237 -19.13 -8.80 2.16
C VAL A 237 -20.31 -9.70 1.81
N ASP A 238 -20.96 -9.42 0.70
CA ASP A 238 -21.87 -10.36 0.04
C ASP A 238 -21.04 -11.38 -0.75
N TRP A 239 -20.78 -12.53 -0.12
CA TRP A 239 -19.95 -13.57 -0.73
C TRP A 239 -20.63 -14.30 -1.88
N ASP A 240 -21.96 -14.30 -1.92
CA ASP A 240 -22.70 -14.94 -3.02
C ASP A 240 -22.63 -14.06 -4.27
N GLU A 241 -22.68 -12.74 -4.11
CA GLU A 241 -22.40 -11.79 -5.20
C GLU A 241 -20.96 -11.93 -5.72
N VAL A 242 -19.95 -12.01 -4.84
CA VAL A 242 -18.56 -12.21 -5.25
C VAL A 242 -18.38 -13.53 -6.02
N ARG A 243 -18.99 -14.62 -5.53
CA ARG A 243 -18.98 -15.92 -6.23
C ARG A 243 -19.63 -15.83 -7.60
N ALA A 244 -20.80 -15.20 -7.71
CA ALA A 244 -21.50 -15.05 -8.97
C ALA A 244 -20.70 -14.19 -9.97
N ALA A 245 -19.98 -13.17 -9.50
CA ALA A 245 -19.25 -12.25 -10.35
C ALA A 245 -17.93 -12.84 -10.89
N CYS A 246 -17.15 -13.53 -10.05
CA CYS A 246 -15.81 -14.00 -10.44
C CYS A 246 -15.45 -15.43 -10.02
N GLY A 247 -16.36 -16.17 -9.37
CA GLY A 247 -16.08 -17.51 -8.83
C GLY A 247 -15.78 -18.58 -9.87
N ASP A 248 -16.13 -18.38 -11.13
CA ASP A 248 -15.79 -19.30 -12.23
C ASP A 248 -14.37 -19.07 -12.80
N GLN A 249 -13.71 -17.99 -12.41
CA GLN A 249 -12.36 -17.67 -12.88
C GLN A 249 -11.30 -18.42 -12.04
N PRO A 250 -10.23 -18.98 -12.65
CA PRO A 250 -9.31 -19.88 -11.94
C PRO A 250 -8.69 -19.30 -10.66
N MET A 251 -8.23 -18.04 -10.70
CA MET A 251 -7.54 -17.43 -9.55
C MET A 251 -8.50 -16.99 -8.43
N PRO A 252 -9.60 -16.26 -8.71
CA PRO A 252 -10.63 -16.01 -7.70
C PRO A 252 -11.22 -17.30 -7.10
N ALA A 253 -11.50 -18.32 -7.92
CA ALA A 253 -12.01 -19.61 -7.45
C ALA A 253 -11.07 -20.26 -6.42
N ALA A 254 -9.76 -20.27 -6.72
CA ALA A 254 -8.74 -20.80 -5.82
C ALA A 254 -8.67 -20.02 -4.49
N PHE A 255 -8.84 -18.69 -4.53
CA PHE A 255 -8.86 -17.88 -3.32
C PHE A 255 -10.12 -18.11 -2.49
N LEU A 256 -11.31 -18.14 -3.12
CA LEU A 256 -12.57 -18.44 -2.45
C LEU A 256 -12.52 -19.82 -1.77
N PHE A 257 -12.00 -20.83 -2.47
CA PHE A 257 -11.76 -22.15 -1.89
C PHE A 257 -10.82 -22.09 -0.68
N LEU A 258 -9.73 -21.30 -0.75
CA LEU A 258 -8.83 -21.11 0.38
C LEU A 258 -9.55 -20.46 1.57
N LEU A 259 -10.40 -19.46 1.34
CA LEU A 259 -11.19 -18.81 2.39
C LEU A 259 -12.13 -19.80 3.10
N GLU A 260 -12.79 -20.67 2.35
CA GLU A 260 -13.64 -21.75 2.90
C GLU A 260 -12.81 -22.72 3.74
N ARG A 261 -11.67 -23.19 3.22
CA ARG A 261 -10.78 -24.13 3.92
C ARG A 261 -10.19 -23.55 5.21
N LEU A 262 -10.10 -22.23 5.29
CA LEU A 262 -9.64 -21.48 6.46
C LEU A 262 -10.79 -21.02 7.39
N ASN A 263 -12.04 -21.40 7.09
CA ASN A 263 -13.26 -20.96 7.79
C ASN A 263 -13.36 -19.43 7.90
N VAL A 264 -12.98 -18.71 6.85
CA VAL A 264 -13.18 -17.26 6.75
C VAL A 264 -14.59 -16.97 6.23
N ILE A 265 -15.08 -17.80 5.33
CA ILE A 265 -16.41 -17.73 4.72
C ILE A 265 -17.04 -19.11 4.80
N ASP A 266 -18.38 -19.15 4.83
CA ASP A 266 -19.11 -20.42 4.78
C ASP A 266 -18.96 -21.07 3.41
N PRO A 267 -18.88 -22.41 3.33
CA PRO A 267 -18.82 -23.10 2.05
C PRO A 267 -20.08 -22.88 1.23
N GLN A 268 -19.95 -22.86 -0.09
CA GLN A 268 -21.11 -22.80 -0.97
C GLN A 268 -22.00 -24.05 -0.77
N GLU A 269 -23.28 -23.84 -0.45
CA GLU A 269 -24.23 -24.95 -0.31
C GLU A 269 -24.31 -25.75 -1.62
N GLY A 270 -23.79 -26.98 -1.62
CA GLY A 270 -23.86 -27.89 -2.76
C GLY A 270 -22.52 -28.37 -3.34
N GLN A 271 -21.37 -27.90 -2.83
CA GLN A 271 -20.06 -28.48 -3.19
C GLN A 271 -19.73 -29.64 -2.23
N PRO A 272 -19.65 -30.91 -2.71
CA PRO A 272 -19.38 -32.08 -1.86
C PRO A 272 -17.96 -32.14 -1.30
#